data_AF-I8VZ14-F1
#
_entry.id   AF-I8VZ14-F1
#
_cell.length_a   1.000
_cell.length_b   1.000
_cell.length_c   1.000
_cell.angle_alpha   90.00
_cell.angle_beta   90.00
_cell.angle_gamma   90.00
#
_symmetry.space_group_name_H-M   'P 1'
#
loop_
_entity.id
_entity.type
_entity.pdbx_description
1 polymer ?
#
loop_
_entity_poly.entity_id
_entity_poly.type
_entity_poly.pdbx_seq_one_letter_code
_entity_poly.pdbx_strand_id
1 'polypeptide(L)'
;MNRTLLLMAVAAVATSGVKAQSVTYNHDSPKQNQITVMETGTGALSPELYYTLLHNKYKKSAASKNKLSFRTLAGVNLYNQTDEAEAIDSALVKRAEIEALNVADRQIDLAWLAEGDKINAQMERFQRNIDRILLAGGTTDDKERWTEYYHVYQCAIDATKDAYMPNAQRKKEYLRIYEDVVRQNEILVGYLARRQNATATDGLLNVTADRTLDKSSVVRNAMSRWNESRLAVRGSQSDGGIGTGDGDETVNRGN
;
A
#
# COMPACT_ATOMS: atom_id res chain seq x y z
N MET A 1 -48.75 51.99 -52.44
CA MET A 1 -49.29 50.61 -52.39
C MET A 1 -49.50 50.26 -50.92
N ASN A 2 -50.74 50.05 -50.50
CA ASN A 2 -51.13 50.04 -49.07
C ASN A 2 -50.58 48.80 -48.35
N ARG A 3 -50.25 48.92 -47.04
CA ARG A 3 -49.74 47.83 -46.17
C ARG A 3 -50.60 46.55 -46.20
N THR A 4 -51.88 46.69 -46.52
CA THR A 4 -52.82 45.58 -46.74
C THR A 4 -52.47 44.72 -47.95
N LEU A 5 -51.92 45.31 -49.01
CA LEU A 5 -51.53 44.63 -50.25
C LEU A 5 -50.22 43.84 -50.07
N LEU A 6 -49.32 44.33 -49.21
CA LEU A 6 -48.08 43.63 -48.85
C LEU A 6 -48.33 42.42 -47.94
N LEU A 7 -49.28 42.54 -46.99
CA LEU A 7 -49.71 41.42 -46.14
C LEU A 7 -50.45 40.33 -46.93
N MET A 8 -51.27 40.70 -47.92
CA MET A 8 -51.91 39.75 -48.85
C MET A 8 -50.90 39.03 -49.76
N ALA A 9 -49.86 39.73 -50.22
CA ALA A 9 -48.80 39.11 -51.03
C ALA A 9 -47.94 38.11 -50.22
N VAL A 10 -47.65 38.41 -48.95
CA VAL A 10 -46.93 37.49 -48.06
C VAL A 10 -47.80 36.29 -47.66
N ALA A 11 -49.10 36.47 -47.47
CA ALA A 11 -50.03 35.36 -47.22
C ALA A 11 -50.17 34.43 -48.44
N ALA A 12 -50.19 34.98 -49.67
CA ALA A 12 -50.25 34.18 -50.90
C ALA A 12 -48.97 33.36 -51.12
N VAL A 13 -47.79 33.90 -50.76
CA VAL A 13 -46.51 33.17 -50.84
C VAL A 13 -46.37 32.12 -49.72
N ALA A 14 -46.97 32.33 -48.55
CA ALA A 14 -47.04 31.32 -47.50
C ALA A 14 -47.96 30.13 -47.87
N THR A 15 -48.96 30.33 -48.74
CA THR A 15 -49.82 29.23 -49.23
C THR A 15 -49.22 28.37 -50.34
N SER A 16 -48.06 28.75 -50.91
CA SER A 16 -47.29 27.86 -51.81
C SER A 16 -46.43 26.82 -51.06
N GLY A 17 -46.60 26.70 -49.75
CA GLY A 17 -45.75 25.88 -48.88
C GLY A 17 -46.40 24.65 -48.25
N VAL A 18 -47.52 24.11 -48.75
CA VAL A 18 -48.00 22.78 -48.31
C VAL A 18 -48.70 22.07 -49.48
N LYS A 19 -47.93 21.71 -50.51
CA LYS A 19 -48.17 20.39 -51.09
C LYS A 19 -47.20 19.47 -50.36
N ALA A 20 -47.76 18.74 -49.41
CA ALA A 20 -47.22 17.49 -48.94
C ALA A 20 -46.52 16.79 -50.11
N GLN A 21 -45.41 16.10 -49.85
CA GLN A 21 -45.09 14.93 -50.63
C GLN A 21 -46.35 14.06 -50.67
N SER A 22 -47.19 14.25 -51.67
CA SER A 22 -48.03 13.18 -52.14
C SER A 22 -47.01 12.22 -52.71
N VAL A 23 -46.53 11.30 -51.87
CA VAL A 23 -46.20 9.98 -52.37
C VAL A 23 -47.42 9.62 -53.19
N THR A 24 -47.29 9.64 -54.51
CA THR A 24 -48.33 9.13 -55.38
C THR A 24 -48.42 7.65 -55.00
N TYR A 25 -49.29 7.32 -54.06
CA TYR A 25 -49.62 5.97 -53.61
C TYR A 25 -50.43 5.34 -54.73
N ASN A 26 -49.77 5.14 -55.86
CA ASN A 26 -50.23 4.32 -56.95
C ASN A 26 -49.26 3.14 -56.96
N HIS A 27 -49.33 2.31 -55.92
CA HIS A 27 -48.69 1.02 -56.00
C HIS A 27 -49.40 0.27 -57.12
N ASP A 28 -48.70 0.14 -58.24
CA ASP A 28 -49.05 -0.81 -59.29
C ASP A 28 -49.24 -2.17 -58.61
N SER A 29 -50.49 -2.58 -58.44
CA SER A 29 -50.89 -3.78 -57.67
C SER A 29 -50.08 -5.03 -58.07
N PRO A 30 -49.80 -5.26 -59.37
CA PRO A 30 -48.82 -6.25 -59.83
C PRO A 30 -47.44 -6.16 -59.18
N LYS A 31 -46.83 -4.98 -59.08
CA LYS A 31 -45.50 -4.78 -58.47
C LYS A 31 -45.55 -4.96 -56.96
N GLN A 32 -46.61 -4.49 -56.31
CA GLN A 32 -46.81 -4.71 -54.89
C GLN A 32 -46.92 -6.20 -54.59
N ASN A 33 -47.75 -6.93 -55.33
CA ASN A 33 -47.91 -8.37 -55.18
C ASN A 33 -46.62 -9.12 -55.49
N GLN A 34 -45.84 -8.69 -56.47
CA GLN A 34 -44.51 -9.26 -56.73
C GLN A 34 -43.57 -9.08 -55.54
N ILE A 35 -43.53 -7.90 -54.93
CA ILE A 35 -42.73 -7.63 -53.72
C ILE A 35 -43.25 -8.47 -52.55
N THR A 36 -44.56 -8.51 -52.33
CA THR A 36 -45.17 -9.29 -51.24
C THR A 36 -44.84 -10.78 -51.38
N VAL A 37 -44.97 -11.35 -52.58
CA VAL A 37 -44.61 -12.75 -52.86
C VAL A 37 -43.11 -12.99 -52.68
N MET A 38 -42.26 -12.04 -53.08
CA MET A 38 -40.81 -12.16 -52.87
C MET A 38 -40.40 -12.07 -51.39
N GLU A 39 -41.09 -11.25 -50.60
CA GLU A 39 -40.71 -10.96 -49.22
C GLU A 39 -41.29 -11.94 -48.21
N THR A 40 -42.55 -12.33 -48.41
CA THR A 40 -43.34 -13.10 -47.45
C THR A 40 -43.77 -14.46 -47.99
N GLY A 41 -43.57 -14.73 -49.29
CA GLY A 41 -44.09 -15.93 -49.93
C GLY A 41 -45.62 -16.00 -50.02
N THR A 42 -46.34 -15.02 -49.45
CA THR A 42 -47.79 -14.96 -49.37
C THR A 42 -48.32 -13.88 -50.30
N GLY A 43 -49.00 -14.26 -51.38
CA GLY A 43 -49.60 -13.34 -52.35
C GLY A 43 -49.91 -14.04 -53.68
N ALA A 44 -50.93 -13.58 -54.39
CA ALA A 44 -51.23 -14.06 -55.74
C ALA A 44 -50.48 -13.23 -56.78
N LEU A 45 -49.71 -13.87 -57.67
CA LEU A 45 -49.03 -13.20 -58.77
C LEU A 45 -50.05 -12.82 -59.84
N SER A 46 -50.25 -11.52 -60.06
CA SER A 46 -51.03 -10.98 -61.19
C SER A 46 -50.07 -10.26 -62.13
N PRO A 47 -49.92 -10.64 -63.42
CA PRO A 47 -50.72 -11.61 -64.21
C PRO A 47 -50.27 -13.07 -64.08
N GLU A 48 -51.20 -13.97 -63.70
CA GLU A 48 -50.89 -15.40 -63.49
C GLU A 48 -50.41 -16.11 -64.76
N LEU A 49 -50.98 -15.76 -65.91
CA LEU A 49 -50.63 -16.33 -67.21
C LEU A 49 -49.15 -16.05 -67.55
N TYR A 50 -48.68 -14.82 -67.35
CA TYR A 50 -47.29 -14.44 -67.57
C TYR A 50 -46.32 -15.25 -66.71
N TYR A 51 -46.59 -15.37 -65.41
CA TYR A 51 -45.71 -16.12 -64.51
C TYR A 51 -45.79 -17.64 -64.75
N THR A 52 -46.93 -18.15 -65.20
CA THR A 52 -47.07 -19.57 -65.52
C THR A 52 -46.37 -19.93 -66.83
N LEU A 53 -46.43 -19.05 -67.84
CA LEU A 53 -45.81 -19.28 -69.16
C LEU A 53 -44.31 -18.97 -69.18
N LEU A 54 -43.89 -17.84 -68.61
CA LEU A 54 -42.51 -17.34 -68.75
C LEU A 54 -41.67 -17.48 -67.47
N HIS A 55 -42.28 -17.56 -66.28
CA HIS A 55 -41.56 -17.51 -65.00
C HIS A 55 -42.00 -18.62 -63.99
N ASN A 56 -42.29 -19.83 -64.50
CA ASN A 56 -42.88 -20.91 -63.70
C ASN A 56 -41.96 -21.40 -62.56
N LYS A 57 -40.64 -21.42 -62.79
CA LYS A 57 -39.64 -21.77 -61.76
C LYS A 57 -39.66 -20.79 -60.58
N TYR A 58 -39.89 -19.51 -60.85
CA TYR A 58 -40.03 -18.50 -59.82
C TYR A 58 -41.33 -18.70 -59.02
N LYS A 59 -42.48 -18.89 -59.69
CA LYS A 59 -43.77 -19.18 -59.05
C LYS A 59 -43.69 -20.36 -58.07
N LYS A 60 -43.01 -21.45 -58.46
CA LYS A 60 -42.86 -22.66 -57.62
C LYS A 60 -41.92 -22.49 -56.41
N SER A 61 -40.97 -21.56 -56.46
CA SER A 61 -39.93 -21.40 -55.41
C SER A 61 -40.11 -20.14 -54.56
N ALA A 62 -41.07 -19.28 -54.88
CA ALA A 62 -41.28 -18.04 -54.14
C ALA A 62 -41.66 -18.28 -52.67
N ALA A 63 -42.54 -19.25 -52.40
CA ALA A 63 -42.96 -19.59 -51.04
C ALA A 63 -41.82 -20.19 -50.19
N SER A 64 -40.93 -20.99 -50.77
CA SER A 64 -39.81 -21.60 -50.05
C SER A 64 -38.65 -20.63 -49.78
N LYS A 65 -38.57 -19.53 -50.54
CA LYS A 65 -37.59 -18.44 -50.36
C LYS A 65 -38.13 -17.32 -49.47
N ASN A 66 -39.13 -17.61 -48.64
CA ASN A 66 -39.74 -16.66 -47.72
C ASN A 66 -38.66 -16.03 -46.82
N LYS A 67 -38.49 -14.71 -46.89
CA LYS A 67 -37.52 -13.95 -46.09
C LYS A 67 -38.06 -13.61 -44.72
N LEU A 68 -39.37 -13.72 -44.51
CA LEU A 68 -40.01 -13.44 -43.23
C LEU A 68 -39.57 -14.45 -42.16
N SER A 69 -39.47 -15.74 -42.48
CA SER A 69 -39.03 -16.76 -41.51
C SER A 69 -37.60 -16.53 -41.02
N PHE A 70 -36.68 -16.18 -41.92
CA PHE A 70 -35.32 -15.81 -41.55
C PHE A 70 -35.27 -14.51 -40.73
N ARG A 71 -36.11 -13.52 -41.06
CA ARG A 71 -36.24 -12.28 -40.27
C ARG A 71 -36.79 -12.55 -38.86
N THR A 72 -37.80 -13.42 -38.74
CA THR A 72 -38.36 -13.80 -37.44
C THR A 72 -37.34 -14.58 -36.60
N LEU A 73 -36.66 -15.55 -37.18
CA LEU A 73 -35.63 -16.33 -36.47
C LEU A 73 -34.45 -15.45 -36.03
N ALA A 74 -33.97 -14.57 -36.91
CA ALA A 74 -32.95 -13.58 -36.56
C ALA A 74 -33.45 -12.63 -35.46
N GLY A 75 -34.72 -12.19 -35.53
CA GLY A 75 -35.35 -11.37 -34.49
C GLY A 75 -35.39 -12.06 -33.13
N VAL A 76 -35.76 -13.34 -33.07
CA VAL A 76 -35.74 -14.13 -31.82
C VAL A 76 -34.34 -14.22 -31.22
N ASN A 77 -33.31 -14.40 -32.04
CA ASN A 77 -31.92 -14.42 -31.57
C ASN A 77 -31.45 -13.04 -31.08
N LEU A 78 -31.94 -11.94 -31.66
CA LEU A 78 -31.63 -10.59 -31.21
C LEU A 78 -32.22 -10.28 -29.82
N TYR A 79 -33.40 -10.83 -29.48
CA TYR A 79 -33.98 -10.65 -28.14
C TYR A 79 -33.12 -11.28 -27.03
N ASN A 80 -32.45 -12.40 -27.30
CA ASN A 80 -31.56 -12.98 -26.29
C ASN A 80 -30.26 -12.16 -26.11
N GLN A 81 -29.84 -11.40 -27.13
CA GLN A 81 -28.65 -10.56 -27.05
C GLN A 81 -28.86 -9.30 -26.21
N THR A 82 -30.10 -8.82 -26.04
CA THR A 82 -30.35 -7.64 -25.19
C THR A 82 -30.06 -7.94 -23.73
N ASP A 83 -30.48 -9.11 -23.25
CA ASP A 83 -30.28 -9.52 -21.85
C ASP A 83 -28.79 -9.79 -21.56
N GLU A 84 -28.08 -10.42 -22.51
CA GLU A 84 -26.62 -10.61 -22.41
C GLU A 84 -25.87 -9.27 -22.42
N ALA A 85 -26.27 -8.33 -23.29
CA ALA A 85 -25.67 -7.00 -23.36
C ALA A 85 -25.90 -6.21 -22.05
N GLU A 86 -27.10 -6.26 -21.48
CA GLU A 86 -27.43 -5.60 -20.20
C GLU A 86 -26.66 -6.22 -19.03
N ALA A 87 -26.49 -7.55 -19.01
CA ALA A 87 -25.67 -8.21 -17.99
C ALA A 87 -24.19 -7.80 -18.09
N ILE A 88 -23.65 -7.69 -19.31
CA ILE A 88 -22.29 -7.21 -19.57
C ILE A 88 -22.14 -5.75 -19.12
N ASP A 89 -23.09 -4.88 -19.50
CA ASP A 89 -23.06 -3.47 -19.12
C ASP A 89 -23.13 -3.31 -17.60
N SER A 90 -24.02 -4.04 -16.92
CA SER A 90 -24.13 -4.06 -15.46
C SER A 90 -22.81 -4.47 -14.78
N ALA A 91 -22.13 -5.50 -15.31
CA ALA A 91 -20.84 -5.95 -14.79
C ALA A 91 -19.74 -4.89 -15.00
N LEU A 92 -19.71 -4.23 -16.17
CA LEU A 92 -18.75 -3.18 -16.47
C LEU A 92 -18.97 -1.95 -15.60
N VAL A 93 -20.23 -1.52 -15.40
CA VAL A 93 -20.57 -0.40 -14.50
C VAL A 93 -20.14 -0.69 -13.07
N LYS A 94 -20.44 -1.88 -12.53
CA LYS A 94 -20.01 -2.28 -11.18
C LYS A 94 -18.49 -2.31 -11.03
N ARG A 95 -17.77 -2.78 -12.06
CA ARG A 95 -16.30 -2.77 -12.04
C ARG A 95 -15.75 -1.35 -12.10
N ALA A 96 -16.33 -0.49 -12.93
CA ALA A 96 -15.96 0.92 -13.02
C ALA A 96 -16.23 1.67 -11.71
N GLU A 97 -17.34 1.37 -11.03
CA GLU A 97 -17.67 1.93 -9.71
C GLU A 97 -16.63 1.52 -8.66
N ILE A 98 -16.29 0.23 -8.59
CA ILE A 98 -15.24 -0.28 -7.69
C ILE A 98 -13.88 0.33 -8.03
N GLU A 99 -13.56 0.48 -9.31
CA GLU A 99 -12.31 1.09 -9.74
C GLU A 99 -12.27 2.58 -9.40
N ALA A 100 -13.37 3.31 -9.58
CA ALA A 100 -13.49 4.71 -9.18
C ALA A 100 -13.35 4.88 -7.67
N LEU A 101 -13.97 4.01 -6.87
CA LEU A 101 -13.81 4.00 -5.41
C LEU A 101 -12.36 3.69 -5.01
N ASN A 102 -11.71 2.73 -5.65
CA ASN A 102 -10.32 2.41 -5.37
C ASN A 102 -9.38 3.53 -5.83
N VAL A 103 -9.69 4.22 -6.94
CA VAL A 103 -8.93 5.39 -7.41
C VAL A 103 -9.09 6.56 -6.44
N ALA A 104 -10.31 6.77 -5.92
CA ALA A 104 -10.58 7.79 -4.90
C ALA A 104 -9.86 7.48 -3.58
N ASP A 105 -9.89 6.23 -3.11
CA ASP A 105 -9.13 5.78 -1.92
C ASP A 105 -7.61 5.99 -2.11
N ARG A 106 -7.12 5.87 -3.35
CA ARG A 106 -5.70 6.07 -3.68
C ARG A 106 -5.28 7.54 -3.78
N GLN A 107 -6.19 8.47 -4.06
CA GLN A 107 -5.85 9.89 -4.19
C GLN A 107 -5.37 10.51 -2.87
N ILE A 108 -5.89 10.02 -1.75
CA ILE A 108 -5.56 10.53 -0.42
C ILE A 108 -5.03 9.38 0.42
N ASP A 109 -3.79 9.53 0.88
CA ASP A 109 -3.21 8.60 1.83
C ASP A 109 -3.77 8.83 3.24
N LEU A 110 -4.98 8.34 3.47
CA LEU A 110 -5.66 8.42 4.76
C LEU A 110 -4.89 7.63 5.84
N ALA A 111 -4.16 6.58 5.45
CA ALA A 111 -3.34 5.81 6.36
C ALA A 111 -2.15 6.62 6.88
N TRP A 112 -1.47 7.34 5.99
CA TRP A 112 -0.39 8.26 6.37
C TRP A 112 -0.91 9.43 7.20
N LEU A 113 -2.08 9.99 6.89
CA LEU A 113 -2.68 11.05 7.71
C LEU A 113 -2.98 10.59 9.15
N ALA A 114 -3.29 9.31 9.35
CA ALA A 114 -3.59 8.75 10.66
C ALA A 114 -2.35 8.30 11.45
N GLU A 115 -1.34 7.72 10.79
CA GLU A 115 -0.19 7.07 11.46
C GLU A 115 1.16 7.76 11.19
N GLY A 116 1.24 8.66 10.21
CA GLY A 116 2.48 9.29 9.76
C GLY A 116 3.19 10.09 10.84
N ASP A 117 2.45 10.81 11.68
CA ASP A 117 3.02 11.57 12.80
C ASP A 117 3.75 10.68 13.81
N LYS A 118 3.22 9.48 14.08
CA LYS A 118 3.84 8.53 15.00
C LYS A 118 5.14 7.98 14.43
N ILE A 119 5.15 7.65 13.14
CA ILE A 119 6.34 7.17 12.44
C ILE A 119 7.40 8.26 12.39
N ASN A 120 7.04 9.47 11.98
CA ASN A 120 7.96 10.62 11.95
C ASN A 120 8.57 10.88 13.33
N ALA A 121 7.76 10.86 14.39
CA ALA A 121 8.26 11.04 15.75
C ALA A 121 9.28 9.96 16.17
N GLN A 122 9.10 8.70 15.75
CA GLN A 122 10.08 7.64 16.03
C GLN A 122 11.32 7.76 15.15
N MET A 123 11.17 8.11 13.87
CA MET A 123 12.28 8.37 12.96
C MET A 123 13.17 9.50 13.49
N GLU A 124 12.58 10.61 13.95
CA GLU A 124 13.33 11.69 14.57
C GLU A 124 14.05 11.26 15.87
N ARG A 125 13.39 10.45 16.71
CA ARG A 125 14.02 9.90 17.93
C ARG A 125 15.21 9.03 17.56
N PHE A 126 15.05 8.21 16.54
CA PHE A 126 16.10 7.33 16.03
C PHE A 126 17.27 8.17 15.51
N GLN A 127 17.02 9.17 14.67
CA GLN A 127 18.05 10.10 14.18
C GLN A 127 18.80 10.81 15.31
N ARG A 128 18.08 11.34 16.31
CA ARG A 128 18.72 11.95 17.50
C ARG A 128 19.61 10.98 18.27
N ASN A 129 19.23 9.71 18.35
CA ASN A 129 20.05 8.68 18.98
C ASN A 129 21.27 8.33 18.12
N ILE A 130 21.14 8.32 16.79
CA ILE A 130 22.26 8.15 15.86
C ILE A 130 23.28 9.27 16.04
N ASP A 131 22.83 10.52 16.16
CA ASP A 131 23.73 11.66 16.38
C ASP A 131 24.46 11.60 17.73
N ARG A 132 23.87 10.95 18.74
CA ARG A 132 24.49 10.72 20.04
C ARG A 132 25.59 9.66 20.04
N ILE A 133 25.74 8.85 18.97
CA ILE A 133 26.76 7.80 18.90
C ILE A 133 28.16 8.36 19.11
N LEU A 134 28.50 9.45 18.40
CA LEU A 134 29.82 10.07 18.53
C LEU A 134 30.04 10.67 19.93
N LEU A 135 29.00 11.25 20.52
CA LEU A 135 29.06 11.82 21.87
C LEU A 135 29.23 10.74 22.95
N ALA A 136 28.65 9.56 22.76
CA ALA A 136 28.80 8.40 23.65
C ALA A 136 30.13 7.65 23.43
N GLY A 137 31.07 8.23 22.67
CA GLY A 137 32.37 7.64 22.38
C GLY A 137 32.35 6.58 21.27
N GLY A 138 31.30 6.47 20.46
CA GLY A 138 31.20 5.59 19.28
C GLY A 138 32.13 5.98 18.12
N THR A 139 32.33 5.08 17.17
CA THR A 139 33.14 5.35 15.95
C THR A 139 32.28 6.02 14.87
N THR A 140 32.94 6.65 13.88
CA THR A 140 32.28 7.18 12.68
C THR A 140 31.60 6.09 11.88
N ASP A 141 32.23 4.92 11.76
CA ASP A 141 31.72 3.77 11.01
C ASP A 141 30.43 3.22 11.64
N ASP A 142 30.34 3.22 12.98
CA ASP A 142 29.10 2.85 13.67
C ASP A 142 27.99 3.85 13.36
N LYS A 143 28.29 5.16 13.37
CA LYS A 143 27.31 6.19 13.01
C LYS A 143 26.83 6.00 11.57
N GLU A 144 27.73 5.75 10.64
CA GLU A 144 27.42 5.52 9.23
C GLU A 144 26.50 4.30 9.06
N ARG A 145 26.84 3.16 9.67
CA ARG A 145 26.01 1.95 9.64
C ARG A 145 24.58 2.19 10.16
N TRP A 146 24.45 2.93 11.28
CA TRP A 146 23.12 3.27 11.81
C TRP A 146 22.37 4.28 10.94
N THR A 147 23.09 5.16 10.25
CA THR A 147 22.51 6.11 9.27
C THR A 147 22.00 5.38 8.03
N GLU A 148 22.69 4.31 7.57
CA GLU A 148 22.17 3.45 6.51
C GLU A 148 20.86 2.77 6.92
N TYR A 149 20.76 2.25 8.15
CA TYR A 149 19.49 1.71 8.65
C TYR A 149 18.37 2.76 8.67
N TYR A 150 18.67 3.99 9.05
CA TYR A 150 17.71 5.09 8.96
C TYR A 150 17.23 5.30 7.52
N HIS A 151 18.13 5.31 6.55
CA HIS A 151 17.76 5.44 5.13
C HIS A 151 16.95 4.25 4.61
N VAL A 152 17.21 3.03 5.07
CA VAL A 152 16.37 1.87 4.73
C VAL A 152 14.92 2.09 5.16
N TYR A 153 14.69 2.59 6.39
CA TYR A 153 13.34 2.89 6.86
C TYR A 153 12.70 4.06 6.12
N GLN A 154 13.48 5.10 5.80
CA GLN A 154 13.00 6.21 4.98
C GLN A 154 12.54 5.74 3.60
N CYS A 155 13.36 4.93 2.92
CA CYS A 155 13.01 4.31 1.64
C CYS A 155 11.76 3.42 1.76
N ALA A 156 11.60 2.68 2.86
CA ALA A 156 10.40 1.87 3.08
C ALA A 156 9.13 2.73 3.22
N ILE A 157 9.21 3.88 3.91
CA ILE A 157 8.10 4.83 4.04
C ILE A 157 7.74 5.42 2.67
N ASP A 158 8.73 5.84 1.90
CA ASP A 158 8.48 6.44 0.59
C ASP A 158 7.94 5.40 -0.41
N ALA A 159 8.51 4.18 -0.41
CA ALA A 159 8.01 3.07 -1.21
C ALA A 159 6.57 2.68 -0.84
N THR A 160 6.17 2.76 0.43
CA THR A 160 4.79 2.47 0.85
C THR A 160 3.80 3.58 0.49
N LYS A 161 4.25 4.85 0.44
CA LYS A 161 3.44 5.95 -0.10
C LYS A 161 3.19 5.78 -1.59
N ASP A 162 4.25 5.44 -2.34
CA ASP A 162 4.22 5.31 -3.80
C ASP A 162 3.56 4.00 -4.28
N ALA A 163 3.48 2.98 -3.41
CA ALA A 163 2.94 1.68 -3.77
C ALA A 163 1.44 1.74 -4.14
N TYR A 164 1.09 0.99 -5.19
CA TYR A 164 -0.28 0.76 -5.63
C TYR A 164 -0.98 -0.24 -4.71
N MET A 165 -1.53 0.24 -3.59
CA MET A 165 -2.27 -0.59 -2.62
C MET A 165 -3.43 0.17 -1.95
N PRO A 166 -4.49 -0.53 -1.49
CA PRO A 166 -5.58 0.08 -0.72
C PRO A 166 -5.12 0.64 0.63
N ASN A 167 -5.79 1.68 1.14
CA ASN A 167 -5.42 2.35 2.39
C ASN A 167 -5.38 1.41 3.61
N ALA A 168 -6.26 0.42 3.66
CA ALA A 168 -6.27 -0.58 4.74
C ALA A 168 -5.00 -1.44 4.77
N GLN A 169 -4.43 -1.78 3.61
CA GLN A 169 -3.17 -2.51 3.52
C GLN A 169 -2.00 -1.59 3.83
N ARG A 170 -2.01 -0.37 3.29
CA ARG A 170 -0.98 0.64 3.56
C ARG A 170 -0.83 0.93 5.04
N LYS A 171 -1.94 1.04 5.78
CA LYS A 171 -1.93 1.19 7.25
C LYS A 171 -1.21 0.05 7.96
N LYS A 172 -1.38 -1.20 7.52
CA LYS A 172 -0.69 -2.35 8.12
C LYS A 172 0.81 -2.28 7.89
N GLU A 173 1.25 -1.87 6.70
CA GLU A 173 2.68 -1.71 6.41
C GLU A 173 3.28 -0.55 7.21
N TYR A 174 2.57 0.57 7.37
CA TYR A 174 3.00 1.65 8.26
C TYR A 174 3.18 1.21 9.71
N LEU A 175 2.25 0.40 10.25
CA LEU A 175 2.38 -0.13 11.60
C LEU A 175 3.57 -1.09 11.74
N ARG A 176 3.85 -1.91 10.71
CA ARG A 176 5.04 -2.77 10.69
C ARG A 176 6.34 -1.96 10.67
N ILE A 177 6.42 -0.94 9.82
CA ILE A 177 7.57 -0.02 9.79
C ILE A 177 7.76 0.64 11.16
N TYR A 178 6.67 1.11 11.77
CA TYR A 178 6.71 1.70 13.11
C TYR A 178 7.30 0.72 14.15
N GLU A 179 6.81 -0.51 14.21
CA GLU A 179 7.30 -1.54 15.13
C GLU A 179 8.78 -1.84 14.91
N ASP A 180 9.22 -1.93 13.66
CA ASP A 180 10.61 -2.19 13.31
C ASP A 180 11.54 -1.03 13.70
N VAL A 181 11.14 0.22 13.44
CA VAL A 181 11.89 1.42 13.85
C VAL A 181 12.00 1.49 15.37
N VAL A 182 10.92 1.23 16.10
CA VAL A 182 10.93 1.20 17.57
C VAL A 182 11.91 0.14 18.08
N ARG A 183 11.87 -1.08 17.53
CA ARG A 183 12.77 -2.17 17.92
C ARG A 183 14.24 -1.82 17.66
N GLN A 184 14.57 -1.25 16.50
CA GLN A 184 15.94 -0.83 16.21
C GLN A 184 16.40 0.32 17.11
N ASN A 185 15.50 1.26 17.40
CA ASN A 185 15.81 2.36 18.30
C ASN A 185 16.11 1.85 19.73
N GLU A 186 15.38 0.86 20.22
CA GLU A 186 15.67 0.21 21.51
C GLU A 186 17.07 -0.45 21.53
N ILE A 187 17.43 -1.15 20.45
CA ILE A 187 18.76 -1.76 20.30
C ILE A 187 19.85 -0.67 20.31
N LEU A 188 19.64 0.43 19.59
CA LEU A 188 20.57 1.55 19.54
C LEU A 188 20.72 2.21 20.93
N VAL A 189 19.63 2.45 21.65
CA VAL A 189 19.68 2.98 23.02
C VAL A 189 20.47 2.06 23.95
N GLY A 190 20.25 0.74 23.87
CA GLY A 190 21.02 -0.24 24.64
C GLY A 190 22.50 -0.29 24.26
N TYR A 191 22.84 -0.05 22.99
CA TYR A 191 24.22 0.12 22.53
C TYR A 191 24.85 1.39 23.12
N LEU A 192 24.15 2.53 23.03
CA LEU A 192 24.61 3.82 23.57
C LEU A 192 24.85 3.77 25.08
N ALA A 193 23.93 3.18 25.85
CA ALA A 193 24.08 3.05 27.30
C ALA A 193 25.32 2.21 27.67
N ARG A 194 25.58 1.12 26.95
CA ARG A 194 26.78 0.29 27.15
C ARG A 194 28.05 1.05 26.83
N ARG A 195 28.08 1.82 25.74
CA ARG A 195 29.25 2.65 25.38
C ARG A 195 29.50 3.75 26.39
N GLN A 196 28.47 4.48 26.79
CA GLN A 196 28.59 5.54 27.78
C GLN A 196 29.10 5.01 29.13
N ASN A 197 28.61 3.85 29.57
CA ASN A 197 29.11 3.20 30.79
C ASN A 197 30.58 2.80 30.64
N ALA A 198 30.99 2.24 29.50
CA ALA A 198 32.39 1.89 29.23
C ALA A 198 33.30 3.13 29.26
N THR A 199 32.91 4.22 28.60
CA THR A 199 33.66 5.48 28.64
C THR A 199 33.76 6.07 30.05
N ALA A 200 32.68 5.98 30.84
CA ALA A 200 32.70 6.40 32.24
C ALA A 200 33.64 5.54 33.08
N THR A 201 33.62 4.21 32.91
CA THR A 201 34.54 3.30 33.61
C THR A 201 35.99 3.52 33.20
N ASP A 202 36.27 3.72 31.91
CA ASP A 202 37.62 4.01 31.42
C ASP A 202 38.16 5.32 31.98
N GLY A 203 37.31 6.36 32.07
CA GLY A 203 37.66 7.62 32.73
C GLY A 203 38.03 7.43 34.21
N LEU A 204 37.25 6.65 34.96
CA LEU A 204 37.54 6.34 36.37
C LEU A 204 38.81 5.50 36.54
N LEU A 205 39.04 4.53 35.66
CA LEU A 205 40.25 3.71 35.66
C LEU A 205 41.50 4.54 35.33
N ASN A 206 41.41 5.46 34.37
CA ASN A 206 42.52 6.34 34.01
C ASN A 206 42.87 7.30 35.16
N VAL A 207 41.88 7.88 35.83
CA VAL A 207 42.09 8.71 37.04
C VAL A 207 42.73 7.90 38.17
N THR A 208 42.37 6.62 38.31
CA THR A 208 42.99 5.73 39.31
C THR A 208 44.42 5.37 38.92
N ALA A 209 44.71 5.19 37.63
CA ALA A 209 46.05 4.89 37.13
C ALA A 209 47.03 6.06 37.32
N ASP A 210 46.56 7.30 37.19
CA ASP A 210 47.36 8.51 37.40
C ASP A 210 47.57 8.86 38.89
N ARG A 211 46.88 8.16 39.80
CA ARG A 211 47.20 8.23 41.22
C ARG A 211 48.54 7.54 41.45
N THR A 212 49.60 8.32 41.52
CA THR A 212 50.90 7.87 42.02
C THR A 212 50.71 7.31 43.43
N LEU A 213 50.63 5.99 43.54
CA LEU A 213 50.66 5.33 44.83
C LEU A 213 51.98 5.72 45.50
N ASP A 214 51.92 6.44 46.62
CA ASP A 214 53.10 6.68 47.45
C ASP A 214 53.50 5.36 48.10
N LYS A 215 54.23 4.55 47.31
CA LYS A 215 54.76 3.25 47.71
C LYS A 215 55.61 3.37 48.96
N SER A 216 56.28 4.51 49.17
CA SER A 216 57.07 4.77 50.37
C SER A 216 56.18 4.87 51.61
N SER A 217 55.08 5.61 51.55
CA SER A 217 54.13 5.71 52.66
C SER A 217 53.47 4.37 53.01
N VAL A 218 53.09 3.59 51.98
CA VAL A 218 52.46 2.27 52.16
C VAL A 218 53.44 1.30 52.81
N VAL A 219 54.69 1.26 52.34
CA VAL A 219 55.75 0.42 52.92
C VAL A 219 56.06 0.86 54.34
N ARG A 220 56.16 2.17 54.62
CA ARG A 220 56.39 2.68 55.98
C ARG A 220 55.25 2.29 56.91
N ASN A 221 54.00 2.42 56.47
CA ASN A 221 52.83 2.08 57.28
C ASN A 221 52.77 0.57 57.56
N ALA A 222 53.03 -0.27 56.56
CA ALA A 222 53.12 -1.71 56.73
C ALA A 222 54.24 -2.11 57.71
N MET A 223 55.42 -1.47 57.60
CA MET A 223 56.54 -1.70 58.50
C MET A 223 56.24 -1.25 59.94
N SER A 224 55.58 -0.09 60.12
CA SER A 224 55.11 0.36 61.44
C SER A 224 54.12 -0.62 62.05
N ARG A 225 53.13 -1.11 61.27
CA ARG A 225 52.16 -2.11 61.75
C ARG A 225 52.82 -3.45 62.10
N TRP A 226 53.83 -3.87 61.35
CA TRP A 226 54.60 -5.07 61.65
C TRP A 226 55.41 -4.91 62.95
N ASN A 227 56.06 -3.76 63.14
CA ASN A 227 56.78 -3.47 64.37
C ASN A 227 55.84 -3.35 65.57
N GLU A 228 54.70 -2.69 65.42
CA GLU A 228 53.65 -2.62 66.45
C GLU A 228 53.12 -4.00 66.81
N SER A 229 52.85 -4.87 65.83
CA SER A 229 52.43 -6.26 66.07
C SER A 229 53.50 -7.05 66.82
N ARG A 230 54.77 -6.90 66.43
CA ARG A 230 55.90 -7.55 67.11
C ARG A 230 56.07 -7.04 68.54
N LEU A 231 55.87 -5.74 68.78
CA LEU A 231 55.92 -5.15 70.11
C LEU A 231 54.72 -5.56 70.97
N ALA A 232 53.52 -5.73 70.40
CA ALA A 232 52.35 -6.25 71.11
C ALA A 232 52.51 -7.72 71.51
N VAL A 233 53.10 -8.55 70.63
CA VAL A 233 53.46 -9.95 70.96
C VAL A 233 54.52 -10.00 72.06
N ARG A 234 55.51 -9.10 72.03
CA ARG A 234 56.56 -9.05 73.07
C ARG A 234 56.08 -8.42 74.39
N GLY A 235 55.15 -7.47 74.33
CA GLY A 235 54.51 -6.85 75.49
C GLY A 235 53.53 -7.77 76.21
N SER A 236 53.05 -8.82 75.53
CA SER A 236 52.28 -9.91 76.17
C SER A 236 53.16 -10.93 76.88
N GLN A 237 54.49 -10.78 76.85
CA GLN A 237 55.46 -11.74 77.40
C GLN A 237 56.21 -11.21 78.63
N SER A 238 55.76 -10.09 79.21
CA SER A 238 56.32 -9.54 80.44
C SER A 238 55.22 -9.12 81.41
N ASP A 239 54.49 -10.09 81.96
CA ASP A 239 54.13 -10.05 83.37
C ASP A 239 54.12 -11.49 83.92
N GLY A 240 54.76 -11.69 85.06
CA GLY A 240 55.17 -13.01 85.55
C GLY A 240 54.07 -13.77 86.28
N GLY A 241 54.06 -15.10 86.12
CA GLY A 241 53.28 -16.01 86.94
C GLY A 241 53.64 -17.47 86.66
N ILE A 242 54.33 -18.09 87.63
CA ILE A 242 54.65 -19.52 87.65
C ILE A 242 53.35 -20.32 87.60
N GLY A 243 53.20 -21.20 86.61
CA GLY A 243 52.07 -22.12 86.49
C GLY A 243 52.34 -23.20 85.45
N THR A 244 52.78 -24.35 85.94
CA THR A 244 52.93 -25.62 85.21
C THR A 244 51.65 -25.98 84.44
N GLY A 245 51.76 -26.28 83.15
CA GLY A 245 50.66 -26.80 82.35
C GLY A 245 51.11 -27.21 80.95
N ASP A 246 51.25 -28.52 80.74
CA ASP A 246 51.44 -29.16 79.44
C ASP A 246 50.36 -28.72 78.44
N GLY A 247 50.78 -28.38 77.23
CA GLY A 247 49.90 -28.01 76.12
C GLY A 247 50.64 -28.11 74.79
N ASP A 248 50.75 -29.34 74.30
CA ASP A 248 51.24 -29.68 72.96
C ASP A 248 50.18 -29.26 71.92
N GLU A 249 50.41 -28.17 71.19
CA GLU A 249 49.61 -27.80 70.02
C GLU A 249 50.37 -28.12 68.73
N THR A 250 50.02 -29.26 68.16
CA THR A 250 50.44 -29.69 66.83
C THR A 250 49.64 -28.95 65.75
N VAL A 251 50.35 -28.29 64.85
CA VAL A 251 49.74 -27.57 63.71
C VAL A 251 49.56 -28.55 62.55
N ASN A 252 48.32 -29.00 62.33
CA ASN A 252 47.96 -29.84 61.20
C ASN A 252 48.08 -29.05 59.88
N ARG A 253 49.02 -29.46 59.02
CA ARG A 253 49.07 -29.06 57.59
C ARG A 253 48.08 -29.94 56.83
N GLY A 254 46.91 -29.40 56.52
CA GLY A 254 46.00 -29.98 55.54
C GLY A 254 46.54 -29.77 54.12
N ASN A 255 46.59 -30.87 53.35
CA ASN A 255 46.76 -30.88 51.90
C ASN A 255 45.54 -30.30 51.19
#